data_AF-A0A356IM25-F1
#
_entry.id   AF-A0A356IM25-F1
#
_cell.length_a   1.000
_cell.length_b   1.000
_cell.length_c   1.000
_cell.angle_alpha   90.00
_cell.angle_beta   90.00
_cell.angle_gamma   90.00
#
_symmetry.space_group_name_H-M   'P 1'
#
loop_
_entity.id
_entity.type
_entity.pdbx_description
1 polymer ?
#
loop_
_entity_poly.entity_id
_entity_poly.type
_entity_poly.pdbx_seq_one_letter_code
_entity_poly.pdbx_strand_id
1 'polypeptide(L)'
;ALQAGTPVDRAALQEAASVAKAYCSDAFFKNAGEAIQIHGGVGFSWEYDVHLYFKRAKASEQFLGTGAWHRERLAALLLDGEGVL
;
A
#
# COMPACT_ATOMS: atom_id res chain seq x y z
N ALA A 1 16.87 -22.72 17.88
CA ALA A 1 15.56 -23.36 17.68
C ALA A 1 14.61 -22.31 17.13
N LEU A 2 14.24 -22.42 15.84
CA LEU A 2 13.18 -21.59 15.26
C LEU A 2 11.89 -21.96 16.01
N GLN A 3 11.37 -21.04 16.83
CA GLN A 3 10.01 -21.20 17.36
C GLN A 3 9.09 -21.36 16.16
N ALA A 4 8.35 -22.47 16.11
CA ALA A 4 7.24 -22.61 15.19
C ALA A 4 6.34 -21.38 15.42
N GLY A 5 6.30 -20.48 14.43
CA GLY A 5 5.55 -19.24 14.52
C GLY A 5 4.12 -19.55 14.92
N THR A 6 3.58 -18.80 15.88
CA THR A 6 2.20 -18.91 16.31
C THR A 6 1.30 -18.98 15.07
N PRO A 7 0.38 -19.94 14.96
CA PRO A 7 -0.49 -20.02 13.80
C PRO A 7 -1.24 -18.71 13.66
N VAL A 8 -0.93 -17.96 12.58
CA VAL A 8 -1.58 -16.68 12.30
C VAL A 8 -2.93 -16.99 11.68
N ASP A 9 -3.98 -16.45 12.28
CA ASP A 9 -5.34 -16.60 11.76
C ASP A 9 -5.44 -16.04 10.32
N ARG A 10 -6.13 -16.79 9.46
CA ARG A 10 -6.31 -16.45 8.05
C ARG A 10 -7.12 -15.15 7.91
N ALA A 11 -8.12 -14.92 8.76
CA ALA A 11 -8.90 -13.69 8.71
C ALA A 11 -8.02 -12.48 9.05
N ALA A 12 -7.25 -12.56 10.13
CA ALA A 12 -6.27 -11.54 10.50
C ALA A 12 -5.24 -11.26 9.37
N LEU A 13 -4.77 -12.29 8.66
CA LEU A 13 -3.88 -12.11 7.50
C LEU A 13 -4.56 -11.37 6.34
N GLN A 14 -5.84 -11.63 6.09
CA GLN A 14 -6.59 -10.98 5.02
C GLN A 14 -6.86 -9.51 5.31
N GLU A 15 -7.14 -9.15 6.55
CA GLU A 15 -7.28 -7.77 7.01
C GLU A 15 -5.93 -7.04 6.92
N ALA A 16 -4.87 -7.63 7.48
CA ALA A 16 -3.53 -7.05 7.48
C ALA A 16 -3.03 -6.78 6.06
N ALA A 17 -3.30 -7.69 5.11
CA ALA A 17 -2.93 -7.49 3.71
C ALA A 17 -3.64 -6.27 3.09
N SER A 18 -4.93 -6.07 3.36
CA SER A 18 -5.68 -4.91 2.84
C SER A 18 -5.24 -3.60 3.49
N VAL A 19 -5.01 -3.59 4.80
CA VAL A 19 -4.46 -2.43 5.53
C VAL A 19 -3.09 -2.06 4.97
N ALA A 20 -2.18 -3.03 4.88
CA ALA A 20 -0.82 -2.82 4.40
C ALA A 20 -0.83 -2.30 2.96
N LYS A 21 -1.64 -2.89 2.08
CA LYS A 21 -1.71 -2.44 0.68
C LYS A 21 -2.24 -1.02 0.54
N ALA A 22 -3.32 -0.67 1.24
CA ALA A 22 -3.87 0.68 1.18
C ALA A 22 -2.87 1.72 1.72
N TYR A 23 -2.32 1.47 2.90
CA TYR A 23 -1.40 2.39 3.57
C TYR A 23 -0.10 2.60 2.78
N CYS A 24 0.57 1.51 2.40
CA CYS A 24 1.85 1.61 1.69
C CYS A 24 1.69 2.22 0.29
N SER A 25 0.55 2.01 -0.36
CA SER A 25 0.25 2.62 -1.66
C SER A 25 0.16 4.15 -1.53
N ASP A 26 -0.62 4.64 -0.58
CA ASP A 26 -0.81 6.07 -0.34
C ASP A 26 0.51 6.74 0.09
N ALA A 27 1.26 6.08 0.99
CA ALA A 27 2.55 6.55 1.47
C ALA A 27 3.61 6.61 0.35
N PHE A 28 3.68 5.59 -0.51
CA PHE A 28 4.67 5.57 -1.59
C PHE A 28 4.38 6.66 -2.62
N PHE A 29 3.11 6.86 -3.00
CA PHE A 29 2.72 7.92 -3.93
C PHE A 29 3.07 9.31 -3.37
N LYS A 30 2.73 9.57 -2.10
CA LYS A 30 3.08 10.83 -1.42
C LYS A 30 4.58 11.07 -1.40
N ASN A 31 5.35 10.11 -0.90
CA ASN A 31 6.80 10.27 -0.72
C ASN A 31 7.53 10.38 -2.05
N ALA A 32 7.11 9.64 -3.08
CA ALA A 32 7.71 9.74 -4.40
C ALA A 32 7.41 11.10 -5.07
N GLY A 33 6.22 11.65 -4.85
CA GLY A 33 5.87 13.00 -5.31
C GLY A 33 6.68 14.08 -4.59
N GLU A 34 6.80 13.99 -3.26
CA GLU A 34 7.64 14.90 -2.47
C GLU A 34 9.11 14.82 -2.87
N ALA A 35 9.63 13.62 -3.15
CA ALA A 35 10.98 13.44 -3.62
C ALA A 35 11.22 14.18 -4.95
N ILE A 36 10.29 14.10 -5.92
CA ILE A 36 10.38 14.91 -7.15
C ILE A 36 10.40 16.41 -6.80
N GLN A 37 9.51 16.87 -5.93
CA GLN A 37 9.39 18.29 -5.59
C GLN A 37 10.64 18.86 -4.93
N ILE A 38 11.30 18.08 -4.06
CA ILE A 38 12.57 18.48 -3.40
C ILE A 38 13.70 18.66 -4.42
N HIS A 39 13.74 17.83 -5.47
CA HIS A 39 14.75 17.95 -6.54
C HIS A 39 14.41 19.07 -7.54
N GLY A 40 13.19 19.61 -7.53
CA GLY A 40 12.75 20.60 -8.52
C GLY A 40 12.73 20.01 -9.94
N GLY A 41 13.00 20.84 -10.95
CA GLY A 41 12.91 20.42 -12.36
C GLY A 41 13.82 19.25 -12.73
N VAL A 42 15.01 19.15 -12.10
CA VAL A 42 15.93 18.02 -12.32
C VAL A 42 15.43 16.71 -11.73
N GLY A 43 14.41 16.76 -10.86
CA GLY A 43 13.74 15.58 -10.35
C GLY A 43 12.97 14.81 -11.41
N PHE A 44 12.73 15.38 -12.60
CA PHE A 44 12.04 14.71 -13.71
C PHE A 44 12.94 14.43 -14.92
N SER A 45 14.25 14.65 -14.79
CA SER A 45 15.23 14.47 -15.85
C SER A 45 16.13 13.25 -15.59
N TRP A 46 17.17 13.07 -16.42
CA TRP A 46 18.02 11.87 -16.45
C TRP A 46 19.16 11.88 -15.43
N GLU A 47 19.38 13.01 -14.77
CA GLU A 47 20.43 13.20 -13.77
C GLU A 47 20.11 12.45 -12.47
N TYR A 48 18.83 12.21 -12.19
CA TYR A 48 18.36 11.50 -10.99
C TYR A 48 17.23 10.52 -11.31
N ASP A 49 17.34 9.32 -10.75
CA ASP A 49 16.33 8.26 -10.90
C ASP A 49 15.06 8.48 -10.07
N VAL A 50 14.91 9.63 -9.39
CA VAL A 50 13.77 9.92 -8.50
C VAL A 50 12.42 9.81 -9.24
N HIS A 51 12.39 10.22 -10.51
CA HIS A 51 11.22 10.10 -11.38
C HIS A 51 10.79 8.65 -11.67
N LEU A 52 11.70 7.66 -11.55
CA LEU A 52 11.35 6.24 -11.69
C LEU A 52 10.49 5.76 -10.51
N TYR A 53 10.73 6.26 -9.31
CA TYR A 53 9.96 5.90 -8.12
C TYR A 53 8.53 6.43 -8.20
N PHE A 54 8.33 7.65 -8.71
CA PHE A 54 6.99 8.20 -8.91
C PHE A 54 6.18 7.41 -9.95
N LYS A 55 6.82 7.07 -11.08
CA LYS A 55 6.22 6.18 -12.09
C LYS A 55 5.83 4.83 -11.49
N ARG A 56 6.69 4.25 -10.65
CA ARG A 56 6.42 2.99 -9.96
C ARG A 56 5.30 3.12 -8.94
N ALA A 57 5.30 4.16 -8.11
CA ALA A 57 4.25 4.41 -7.14
C ALA A 57 2.89 4.50 -7.84
N LYS A 58 2.82 5.20 -8.98
CA LYS A 58 1.59 5.30 -9.77
C LYS A 58 1.12 3.95 -10.31
N ALA A 59 2.02 3.12 -10.83
CA ALA A 59 1.68 1.77 -11.27
C ALA A 59 1.24 0.87 -10.09
N SER A 60 1.90 0.98 -8.94
CA SER A 60 1.61 0.21 -7.74
C SER A 60 0.24 0.55 -7.11
N GLU A 61 -0.28 1.76 -7.31
CA GLU A 61 -1.65 2.12 -6.89
C GLU A 61 -2.71 1.22 -7.52
N GLN A 62 -2.50 0.79 -8.77
CA GLN A 62 -3.43 -0.08 -9.50
C GLN A 62 -3.14 -1.57 -9.29
N PHE A 63 -1.87 -1.92 -9.08
CA PHE A 63 -1.46 -3.31 -8.91
C PHE A 63 -2.10 -3.95 -7.66
N LEU A 64 -2.70 -5.13 -7.84
CA LEU A 64 -3.41 -5.88 -6.79
C LEU A 64 -4.58 -5.12 -6.13
N GLY A 65 -5.18 -4.17 -6.85
CA GLY A 65 -6.30 -3.38 -6.35
C GLY A 65 -5.89 -2.04 -5.74
N THR A 66 -6.81 -1.08 -5.83
CA THR A 66 -6.62 0.30 -5.38
C THR A 66 -6.72 0.43 -3.87
N GLY A 67 -6.12 1.49 -3.29
CA GLY A 67 -6.25 1.78 -1.86
C GLY A 67 -7.72 1.93 -1.43
N ALA A 68 -8.56 2.54 -2.27
CA ALA A 68 -10.00 2.63 -2.02
C ALA A 68 -10.67 1.25 -1.98
N TRP A 69 -10.36 0.38 -2.94
CA TRP A 69 -10.88 -0.99 -2.97
C TRP A 69 -10.48 -1.79 -1.74
N HIS A 70 -9.22 -1.66 -1.28
CA HIS A 70 -8.74 -2.36 -0.08
C HIS A 70 -9.38 -1.84 1.21
N ARG A 71 -9.68 -0.54 1.29
CA ARG A 71 -10.43 0.03 2.43
C ARG A 71 -11.87 -0.47 2.47
N GLU A 72 -12.53 -0.55 1.31
CA GLU A 72 -13.88 -1.12 1.21
C GLU A 72 -13.89 -2.60 1.59
N ARG A 73 -12.93 -3.37 1.07
CA ARG A 73 -12.76 -4.79 1.43
C ARG A 73 -12.51 -4.97 2.92
N LEU A 74 -11.70 -4.11 3.53
CA LEU A 74 -11.47 -4.14 4.98
C LEU A 74 -12.75 -3.85 5.76
N ALA A 75 -13.55 -2.87 5.32
CA ALA A 75 -14.84 -2.58 5.94
C ALA A 75 -15.77 -3.80 5.88
N ALA A 76 -15.89 -4.45 4.72
CA ALA A 76 -16.67 -5.68 4.59
C ALA A 76 -16.16 -6.81 5.49
N LEU A 77 -14.84 -7.03 5.56
CA LEU A 77 -14.27 -8.06 6.44
C LEU A 77 -14.58 -7.82 7.92
N LEU A 78 -14.53 -6.57 8.38
CA LEU A 78 -14.77 -6.21 9.77
C LEU A 78 -16.27 -6.20 10.11
N LEU A 79 -17.12 -5.73 9.19
CA LEU A 79 -18.56 -5.57 9.43
C LEU A 79 -19.37 -6.85 9.16
N ASP A 80 -18.95 -7.65 8.18
CA ASP A 80 -19.64 -8.90 7.81
C ASP A 80 -19.02 -10.14 8.48
N GLY A 81 -17.78 -10.03 8.99
CA GLY A 81 -17.06 -11.11 9.67
C GLY A 81 -17.37 -11.22 11.17
N GLU A 82 -17.70 -10.10 11.82
CA GLU A 82 -18.37 -10.10 13.11
C GLU A 82 -19.88 -10.22 12.84
N GLY A 83 -20.54 -11.21 13.45
CA GLY A 83 -22.00 -11.32 13.43
C GLY A 83 -22.65 -10.15 14.14
N VAL A 84 -22.67 -8.99 13.49
CA VAL A 84 -23.46 -7.82 13.86
C VAL A 84 -24.62 -7.76 12.86
N LEU A 85 -25.53 -8.72 13.01
CA LEU A 85 -26.99 -8.60 13.09
C LEU A 85 -27.59 -10.01 13.29
#